data_AF-A0A818ATR6-F1
#
_entry.id   AF-A0A818ATR6-F1
#
_cell.length_a   1.000
_cell.length_b   1.000
_cell.length_c   1.000
_cell.angle_alpha   90.00
_cell.angle_beta   90.00
_cell.angle_gamma   90.00
#
_symmetry.space_group_name_H-M   'P 1'
#
loop_
_entity.id
_entity.type
_entity.pdbx_description
1 polymer ?
#
loop_
_entity_poly.entity_id
_entity_poly.type
_entity_poly.pdbx_seq_one_letter_code
_entity_poly.pdbx_strand_id
1 'polypeptide(L)'
;MKTILLVSLFSLYLLSLILTTSDGTGSTQCTQYGDPPAPSSGSMLNYNQMVQVCQNISGQLLNFTDSNNETRCACLLITSSSKRLPLVVWLQPSIVYPTSVYDTNFTVEAYTANLTGTIRGPSGYHLLLPAARITKNFECGLINCIAWDTWYRNFNRSDPKMNMDVQAIDYFINHTVYHMSNLNVDSTRVFLSGWSNGASMALLYALNTPNIAAAAVYSSTNPYQNDNDPCPQTPNPSKNTVVAHFGI
;
A
#
# COMPACT_ATOMS: atom_id res chain seq x y z
N MET A 1 -50.25 -22.70 55.34
CA MET A 1 -50.74 -23.47 54.18
C MET A 1 -51.50 -22.53 53.25
N LYS A 2 -51.15 -22.56 51.96
CA LYS A 2 -51.68 -21.85 50.77
C LYS A 2 -50.79 -20.72 50.25
N THR A 3 -49.78 -21.18 49.51
CA THR A 3 -48.99 -20.51 48.49
C THR A 3 -49.92 -19.99 47.38
N ILE A 4 -49.84 -18.70 47.03
CA ILE A 4 -50.44 -18.15 45.82
C ILE A 4 -49.30 -17.71 44.91
N LEU A 5 -49.20 -18.39 43.77
CA LEU A 5 -48.24 -18.18 42.70
C LEU A 5 -48.54 -16.86 41.98
N LEU A 6 -47.55 -15.97 41.89
CA LEU A 6 -47.53 -14.86 40.94
C LEU A 6 -47.15 -15.42 39.57
N VAL A 7 -48.12 -15.53 38.66
CA VAL A 7 -47.88 -15.84 37.25
C VAL A 7 -47.58 -14.54 36.51
N SER A 8 -46.34 -14.44 36.02
CA SER A 8 -45.85 -13.35 35.18
C SER A 8 -46.53 -13.37 33.80
N LEU A 9 -47.11 -12.23 33.41
CA LEU A 9 -47.56 -11.94 32.05
C LEU A 9 -46.33 -11.63 31.18
N PHE A 10 -45.84 -12.60 30.42
CA PHE A 10 -44.96 -12.35 29.28
C PHE A 10 -45.76 -12.51 27.98
N SER A 11 -46.06 -11.37 27.35
CA SER A 11 -46.61 -11.32 25.99
C SER A 11 -45.57 -11.86 25.00
N LEU A 12 -45.89 -12.97 24.33
CA LEU A 12 -45.22 -13.41 23.12
C LEU A 12 -45.56 -12.46 21.97
N TYR A 13 -44.67 -11.52 21.68
CA TYR A 13 -44.59 -10.94 20.33
C TYR A 13 -43.80 -11.93 19.46
N LEU A 14 -44.50 -12.70 18.63
CA LEU A 14 -43.88 -13.36 17.47
C LEU A 14 -43.52 -12.26 16.47
N LEU A 15 -42.31 -11.72 16.57
CA LEU A 15 -41.68 -11.00 15.47
C LEU A 15 -41.04 -12.06 14.57
N SER A 16 -41.72 -12.43 13.50
CA SER A 16 -41.12 -13.20 12.41
C SER A 16 -40.05 -12.34 11.74
N LEU A 17 -38.82 -12.43 12.26
CA LEU A 17 -37.64 -11.92 11.60
C LEU A 17 -37.43 -12.82 10.36
N ILE A 18 -37.86 -12.33 9.20
CA ILE A 18 -37.42 -12.90 7.93
C ILE A 18 -35.93 -12.57 7.85
N LEU A 19 -35.10 -13.50 8.33
CA LEU A 19 -33.70 -13.59 7.94
C LEU A 19 -33.71 -13.89 6.45
N THR A 20 -33.70 -12.85 5.62
CA THR A 20 -33.13 -12.96 4.29
C THR A 20 -31.63 -13.16 4.52
N THR A 21 -31.21 -14.42 4.71
CA THR A 21 -29.84 -14.81 4.45
C THR A 21 -29.61 -14.55 2.97
N SER A 22 -29.00 -13.42 2.65
CA SER A 22 -28.40 -13.19 1.33
C SER A 22 -27.16 -14.06 1.22
N ASP A 23 -27.36 -15.38 1.23
CA ASP A 23 -26.38 -16.36 0.78
C ASP A 23 -26.50 -16.45 -0.73
N GLY A 24 -25.57 -15.83 -1.44
CA GLY A 24 -25.61 -15.78 -2.89
C GLY A 24 -24.61 -14.83 -3.52
N THR A 25 -23.33 -15.05 -3.23
CA THR A 25 -22.27 -15.16 -4.24
C THR A 25 -22.48 -14.34 -5.51
N GLY A 26 -22.20 -13.03 -5.46
CA GLY A 26 -21.66 -12.39 -6.65
C GLY A 26 -20.31 -13.06 -6.88
N SER A 27 -20.20 -13.99 -7.83
CA SER A 27 -18.91 -14.56 -8.20
C SER A 27 -18.01 -13.40 -8.60
N THR A 28 -17.05 -13.02 -7.75
CA THR A 28 -15.93 -12.18 -8.20
C THR A 28 -15.32 -12.95 -9.36
N GLN A 29 -15.55 -12.48 -10.59
CA GLN A 29 -14.98 -13.14 -11.76
C GLN A 29 -13.48 -12.89 -11.71
N CYS A 30 -12.77 -13.81 -11.07
CA CYS A 30 -11.32 -13.78 -11.00
C CYS A 30 -10.75 -13.70 -12.41
N THR A 31 -9.81 -12.80 -12.58
CA THR A 31 -9.04 -12.64 -13.81
C THR A 31 -7.71 -13.38 -13.67
N GLN A 32 -6.93 -13.43 -14.74
CA GLN A 32 -5.53 -13.88 -14.68
C GLN A 32 -4.65 -13.03 -13.74
N TYR A 33 -5.16 -11.89 -13.29
CA TYR A 33 -4.48 -10.97 -12.38
C TYR A 33 -5.10 -10.98 -10.97
N GLY A 34 -6.00 -11.92 -10.65
CA GLY A 34 -6.76 -11.90 -9.39
C GLY A 34 -8.06 -11.10 -9.51
N ASP A 35 -8.40 -10.33 -8.49
CA ASP A 35 -9.62 -9.51 -8.46
C ASP A 35 -9.68 -8.50 -9.62
N PRO A 36 -10.86 -8.04 -10.06
CA PRO A 36 -10.94 -6.85 -10.89
C PRO A 36 -10.34 -5.63 -10.16
N PRO A 37 -9.88 -4.60 -10.88
CA PRO A 37 -9.32 -3.39 -10.26
C PRO A 37 -10.27 -2.79 -9.23
N ALA A 38 -9.76 -2.49 -8.03
CA ALA A 38 -10.55 -1.91 -6.97
C ALA A 38 -11.03 -0.50 -7.37
N PRO A 39 -12.36 -0.23 -7.31
CA PRO A 39 -12.88 1.09 -7.62
C PRO A 39 -12.38 2.09 -6.59
N SER A 40 -11.96 3.26 -7.07
CA SER A 40 -11.61 4.38 -6.21
C SER A 40 -12.86 5.19 -5.84
N SER A 41 -12.83 5.84 -4.69
CA SER A 41 -13.85 6.80 -4.30
C SER A 41 -13.51 8.25 -4.70
N GLY A 42 -12.38 8.51 -5.38
CA GLY A 42 -11.99 9.83 -5.89
C GLY A 42 -11.81 10.92 -4.82
N SER A 43 -11.52 10.56 -3.57
CA SER A 43 -11.52 11.49 -2.44
C SER A 43 -10.23 12.31 -2.31
N MET A 44 -10.36 13.62 -2.16
CA MET A 44 -9.26 14.58 -1.91
C MET A 44 -8.65 14.48 -0.51
N LEU A 45 -9.21 13.66 0.39
CA LEU A 45 -8.70 13.53 1.77
C LEU A 45 -7.23 13.09 1.78
N ASN A 46 -6.86 12.15 0.90
CA ASN A 46 -5.47 11.68 0.79
C ASN A 46 -4.53 12.79 0.35
N TYR A 47 -4.97 13.67 -0.55
CA TYR A 47 -4.18 14.80 -1.02
C TYR A 47 -3.88 15.80 0.10
N ASN A 48 -4.91 16.21 0.84
CA ASN A 48 -4.73 17.17 1.93
C ASN A 48 -3.82 16.63 3.04
N GLN A 49 -3.97 15.35 3.39
CA GLN A 49 -3.07 14.68 4.33
C GLN A 49 -1.63 14.62 3.79
N MET A 50 -1.45 14.36 2.49
CA MET A 50 -0.12 14.35 1.88
C MET A 50 0.55 15.73 1.90
N VAL A 51 -0.21 16.81 1.64
CA VAL A 51 0.29 18.19 1.76
C VAL A 51 0.84 18.44 3.17
N GLN A 52 0.10 18.05 4.20
CA GLN A 52 0.54 18.19 5.59
C GLN A 52 1.78 17.35 5.89
N VAL A 53 1.84 16.12 5.39
CA VAL A 53 3.04 15.27 5.53
C VAL A 53 4.26 15.95 4.92
N CYS A 54 4.14 16.49 3.71
CA CYS A 54 5.24 17.21 3.08
C CYS A 54 5.69 18.44 3.84
N GLN A 55 4.76 19.25 4.35
CA GLN A 55 5.12 20.41 5.15
C GLN A 55 5.90 20.01 6.41
N ASN A 56 5.44 18.97 7.11
CA ASN A 56 6.03 18.53 8.36
C ASN A 56 7.44 17.92 8.20
N ILE A 57 7.69 17.20 7.10
CA ILE A 57 9.02 16.63 6.81
C ILE A 57 9.89 17.54 5.97
N SER A 58 9.45 18.77 5.65
CA SER A 58 10.12 19.64 4.67
C SER A 58 10.35 18.96 3.31
N GLY A 59 9.38 18.13 2.91
CA GLY A 59 9.37 17.40 1.64
C GLY A 59 8.69 18.19 0.52
N GLN A 60 8.96 17.75 -0.70
CA GLN A 60 8.34 18.24 -1.92
C GLN A 60 7.10 17.41 -2.26
N LEU A 61 5.97 18.06 -2.45
CA LEU A 61 4.75 17.42 -2.97
C LEU A 61 4.92 17.14 -4.48
N LEU A 62 4.65 15.89 -4.87
CA LEU A 62 4.63 15.44 -6.26
C LEU A 62 3.20 15.05 -6.63
N ASN A 63 2.81 15.30 -7.88
CA ASN A 63 1.49 14.98 -8.41
C ASN A 63 1.57 14.21 -9.72
N PHE A 64 0.57 13.37 -9.96
CA PHE A 64 0.39 12.54 -11.13
C PHE A 64 -1.10 12.35 -11.40
N THR A 65 -1.51 12.26 -12.66
CA THR A 65 -2.87 11.86 -13.02
C THR A 65 -2.80 10.46 -13.61
N ASP A 66 -3.47 9.50 -12.97
CA ASP A 66 -3.45 8.10 -13.40
C ASP A 66 -4.37 7.84 -14.61
N SER A 67 -4.36 6.59 -15.10
CA SER A 67 -5.16 6.17 -16.25
C SER A 67 -6.68 6.27 -16.04
N ASN A 68 -7.15 6.42 -14.80
CA ASN A 68 -8.55 6.65 -14.46
C ASN A 68 -8.88 8.15 -14.27
N ASN A 69 -7.94 9.03 -14.64
CA ASN A 69 -8.07 10.47 -14.48
C ASN A 69 -8.17 10.91 -12.99
N GLU A 70 -7.57 10.13 -12.09
CA GLU A 70 -7.49 10.48 -10.67
C GLU A 70 -6.16 11.14 -10.32
N THR A 71 -6.22 12.17 -9.48
CA THR A 71 -5.01 12.81 -8.95
C THR A 71 -4.38 11.91 -7.90
N ARG A 72 -3.16 11.45 -8.20
CA ARG A 72 -2.24 10.77 -7.30
C ARG A 72 -1.23 11.76 -6.78
N CYS A 73 -0.80 11.58 -5.54
CA CYS A 73 0.22 12.43 -4.93
C CYS A 73 1.25 11.60 -4.17
N ALA A 74 2.43 12.18 -3.98
CA ALA A 74 3.48 11.63 -3.16
C ALA A 74 4.22 12.75 -2.43
N CYS A 75 4.90 12.41 -1.34
CA CYS A 75 5.88 13.29 -0.74
C CYS A 75 7.30 12.81 -0.97
N LEU A 76 8.19 13.71 -1.38
CA LEU A 76 9.62 13.44 -1.52
C LEU A 76 10.44 14.26 -0.53
N LEU A 77 11.05 13.60 0.44
CA LEU A 77 12.08 14.18 1.30
C LEU A 77 13.44 14.07 0.63
N ILE A 78 14.07 15.23 0.38
CA ILE A 78 15.37 15.31 -0.28
C ILE A 78 16.47 15.52 0.76
N THR A 79 17.28 14.49 0.98
CA THR A 79 18.53 14.61 1.74
C THR A 79 19.64 15.19 0.88
N SER A 80 20.23 16.32 1.30
CA SER A 80 21.33 16.96 0.58
C SER A 80 22.61 16.12 0.68
N SER A 81 23.27 15.90 -0.45
CA SER A 81 24.54 15.16 -0.51
C SER A 81 25.32 15.49 -1.77
N SER A 82 26.65 15.47 -1.66
CA SER A 82 27.57 15.54 -2.80
C SER A 82 27.75 14.19 -3.51
N LYS A 83 27.25 13.11 -2.90
CA LYS A 83 27.26 11.74 -3.45
C LYS A 83 25.86 11.32 -3.87
N ARG A 84 25.78 10.34 -4.77
CA ARG A 84 24.49 9.68 -5.08
C ARG A 84 23.96 8.93 -3.86
N LEU A 85 22.75 9.26 -3.44
CA LEU A 85 22.08 8.62 -2.31
C LEU A 85 21.08 7.55 -2.81
N PRO A 86 20.84 6.49 -2.03
CA PRO A 86 19.70 5.62 -2.25
C PRO A 86 18.37 6.36 -2.26
N LEU A 87 17.37 5.73 -2.86
CA LEU A 87 15.97 6.08 -2.66
C LEU A 87 15.30 5.00 -1.80
N VAL A 88 14.64 5.42 -0.72
CA VAL A 88 13.74 4.56 0.06
C VAL A 88 12.31 4.99 -0.25
N VAL A 89 11.46 4.01 -0.58
CA VAL A 89 10.04 4.21 -0.84
C VAL A 89 9.26 3.58 0.32
N TRP A 90 8.44 4.37 1.00
CA TRP A 90 7.58 3.89 2.09
C TRP A 90 6.13 3.85 1.65
N LEU A 91 5.49 2.69 1.86
CA LEU A 91 4.08 2.45 1.60
C LEU A 91 3.32 2.26 2.92
N GLN A 92 2.42 3.18 3.23
CA GLN A 92 1.60 3.15 4.46
C GLN A 92 0.67 1.92 4.53
N PRO A 93 0.24 1.50 5.72
CA PRO A 93 -0.77 0.45 5.88
C PRO A 93 -2.15 0.93 5.42
N SER A 94 -3.10 0.01 5.31
CA SER A 94 -4.51 0.34 5.07
C SER A 94 -5.08 1.11 6.27
N ILE A 95 -6.14 1.90 6.03
CA ILE A 95 -6.87 2.73 7.02
C ILE A 95 -6.06 3.92 7.57
N VAL A 96 -4.74 3.81 7.65
CA VAL A 96 -3.85 4.87 8.13
C VAL A 96 -3.35 5.70 6.95
N TYR A 97 -3.37 7.02 7.13
CA TYR A 97 -2.83 7.95 6.15
C TYR A 97 -1.29 7.84 6.05
N PRO A 98 -0.67 8.50 5.05
CA PRO A 98 0.79 8.56 4.92
C PRO A 98 1.54 9.11 6.15
N THR A 99 0.82 9.69 7.12
CA THR A 99 1.34 10.08 8.45
C THR A 99 1.92 8.91 9.25
N SER A 100 1.58 7.66 8.93
CA SER A 100 2.19 6.47 9.54
C SER A 100 3.72 6.44 9.45
N VAL A 101 4.32 7.21 8.53
CA VAL A 101 5.77 7.38 8.47
C VAL A 101 6.35 7.95 9.78
N TYR A 102 5.57 8.72 10.55
CA TYR A 102 6.00 9.27 11.86
C TYR A 102 6.07 8.23 12.96
N ASP A 103 5.42 7.07 12.79
CA ASP A 103 5.53 5.94 13.71
C ASP A 103 6.77 5.08 13.41
N THR A 104 7.61 5.54 12.48
CA THR A 104 8.86 4.92 12.07
C THR A 104 10.03 5.88 12.28
N ASN A 105 11.25 5.40 12.09
CA ASN A 105 12.42 6.28 12.06
C ASN A 105 12.78 6.79 10.66
N PHE A 106 11.98 6.51 9.61
CA PHE A 106 12.40 6.78 8.23
C PHE A 106 12.71 8.25 7.95
N THR A 107 12.00 9.19 8.58
CA THR A 107 12.22 10.63 8.37
C THR A 107 13.49 11.13 9.06
N VAL A 108 13.86 10.54 10.20
CA VAL A 108 15.07 10.90 10.95
C VAL A 108 16.30 10.21 10.36
N GLU A 109 16.18 8.93 10.04
CA GLU A 109 17.26 8.11 9.47
C GLU A 109 17.61 8.50 8.02
N ALA A 110 16.73 9.23 7.33
CA ALA A 110 16.97 9.76 5.99
C ALA A 110 18.26 10.59 5.90
N TYR A 111 18.74 11.15 7.02
CA TYR A 111 19.94 11.98 7.07
C TYR A 111 21.20 11.24 7.53
N THR A 112 21.07 10.08 8.16
CA THR A 112 22.17 9.44 8.91
C THR A 112 22.40 7.98 8.57
N ALA A 113 21.38 7.27 8.06
CA ALA A 113 21.46 5.83 7.83
C ALA A 113 22.54 5.46 6.82
N ASN A 114 23.23 4.36 7.07
CA ASN A 114 24.22 3.83 6.15
C ASN A 114 23.69 2.59 5.44
N LEU A 115 23.05 2.78 4.30
CA LEU A 115 22.48 1.70 3.49
C LEU A 115 23.49 1.06 2.53
N THR A 116 24.79 1.36 2.68
CA THR A 116 25.84 0.84 1.78
C THR A 116 26.55 -0.39 2.36
N GLY A 117 26.34 -0.68 3.65
CA GLY A 117 27.09 -1.71 4.37
C GLY A 117 28.57 -1.39 4.58
N THR A 118 29.05 -0.19 4.19
CA THR A 118 30.45 0.21 4.31
C THR A 118 30.62 1.41 5.23
N ILE A 119 31.58 1.40 6.15
CA ILE A 119 31.82 2.49 7.12
C ILE A 119 32.05 3.86 6.44
N ARG A 120 32.44 3.88 5.15
CA ARG A 120 32.75 5.10 4.38
C ARG A 120 31.73 5.46 3.30
N GLY A 121 30.61 4.73 3.21
CA GLY A 121 29.58 4.99 2.23
C GLY A 121 28.85 6.32 2.44
N PRO A 122 28.08 6.80 1.46
CA PRO A 122 27.15 7.91 1.69
C PRO A 122 26.20 7.58 2.84
N SER A 123 26.07 8.54 3.77
CA SER A 123 25.03 8.53 4.80
C SER A 123 23.75 9.15 4.26
N GLY A 124 22.63 8.64 4.73
CA GLY A 124 21.28 9.05 4.36
C GLY A 124 20.75 8.43 3.08
N TYR A 125 19.51 8.80 2.78
CA TYR A 125 18.77 8.43 1.58
C TYR A 125 17.71 9.50 1.29
N HIS A 126 17.24 9.55 0.04
CA HIS A 126 15.99 10.24 -0.28
C HIS A 126 14.81 9.36 0.13
N LEU A 127 13.73 9.96 0.65
CA LEU A 127 12.55 9.22 1.08
C LEU A 127 11.33 9.64 0.26
N LEU A 128 10.72 8.69 -0.42
CA LEU A 128 9.51 8.88 -1.22
C LEU A 128 8.32 8.19 -0.55
N LEU A 129 7.23 8.93 -0.39
CA LEU A 129 6.00 8.53 0.29
C LEU A 129 4.81 8.63 -0.69
N PRO A 130 4.58 7.66 -1.60
CA PRO A 130 3.43 7.68 -2.48
C PRO A 130 2.13 7.49 -1.68
N ALA A 131 1.06 8.21 -2.03
CA ALA A 131 -0.26 8.01 -1.44
C ALA A 131 -1.00 6.83 -2.10
N ALA A 132 -1.61 5.98 -1.27
CA ALA A 132 -2.59 5.02 -1.74
C ALA A 132 -3.90 5.74 -2.12
N ARG A 133 -4.81 5.01 -2.76
CA ARG A 133 -6.17 5.49 -3.04
C ARG A 133 -7.10 5.18 -1.89
N ILE A 134 -8.23 5.87 -1.86
CA ILE A 134 -9.38 5.39 -1.10
C ILE A 134 -10.12 4.40 -1.99
N THR A 135 -10.06 3.13 -1.64
CA THR A 135 -10.65 2.03 -2.40
C THR A 135 -11.65 1.26 -1.55
N LYS A 136 -12.53 0.54 -2.22
CA LYS A 136 -13.29 -0.54 -1.58
C LYS A 136 -12.45 -1.81 -1.67
N ASN A 137 -11.89 -2.25 -0.54
CA ASN A 137 -11.16 -3.50 -0.45
C ASN A 137 -11.68 -4.34 0.74
N PHE A 138 -11.63 -5.66 0.67
CA PHE A 138 -11.99 -6.57 1.78
C PHE A 138 -11.13 -6.38 3.05
N GLU A 139 -9.93 -5.80 2.98
CA GLU A 139 -9.07 -5.54 4.14
C GLU A 139 -9.65 -4.40 4.99
N CYS A 140 -10.54 -3.62 4.39
CA CYS A 140 -11.35 -2.62 5.05
C CYS A 140 -12.81 -3.04 5.18
N GLY A 141 -13.12 -4.33 4.98
CA GLY A 141 -14.44 -4.90 5.10
C GLY A 141 -15.45 -4.24 4.14
N LEU A 142 -16.52 -3.69 4.70
CA LEU A 142 -17.62 -3.10 3.91
C LEU A 142 -17.49 -1.59 3.66
N ILE A 143 -16.40 -0.95 4.12
CA ILE A 143 -16.21 0.50 4.01
C ILE A 143 -15.10 0.88 3.04
N ASN A 144 -15.20 2.07 2.46
CA ASN A 144 -14.09 2.66 1.74
C ASN A 144 -13.00 3.08 2.72
N CYS A 145 -11.75 2.76 2.42
CA CYS A 145 -10.60 3.14 3.22
C CYS A 145 -9.42 3.48 2.32
N ILE A 146 -8.41 4.12 2.88
CA ILE A 146 -7.11 4.22 2.22
C ILE A 146 -6.45 2.84 2.19
N ALA A 147 -6.09 2.35 1.00
CA ALA A 147 -5.36 1.09 0.83
C ALA A 147 -4.79 0.95 -0.59
N TRP A 148 -3.76 0.12 -0.70
CA TRP A 148 -3.18 -0.39 -1.93
C TRP A 148 -3.99 -1.57 -2.46
N ASP A 149 -4.25 -1.59 -3.75
CA ASP A 149 -4.92 -2.67 -4.44
C ASP A 149 -3.97 -3.85 -4.64
N THR A 150 -3.85 -4.70 -3.63
CA THR A 150 -2.94 -5.86 -3.62
C THR A 150 -3.55 -7.11 -4.23
N TRP A 151 -4.87 -7.12 -4.53
CA TRP A 151 -5.53 -8.26 -5.16
C TRP A 151 -5.61 -8.16 -6.67
N TYR A 152 -5.63 -6.95 -7.24
CA TYR A 152 -5.48 -6.76 -8.68
C TYR A 152 -4.00 -6.72 -9.07
N ARG A 153 -3.41 -7.87 -9.40
CA ARG A 153 -1.97 -8.06 -9.59
C ARG A 153 -1.52 -7.89 -11.05
N ASN A 154 -2.10 -6.94 -11.77
CA ASN A 154 -1.65 -6.61 -13.12
C ASN A 154 -0.44 -5.67 -13.08
N PHE A 155 0.76 -6.25 -13.10
CA PHE A 155 2.04 -5.51 -13.15
C PHE A 155 2.59 -5.35 -14.58
N ASN A 156 1.78 -5.68 -15.60
CA ASN A 156 2.20 -5.57 -16.99
C ASN A 156 2.16 -4.11 -17.46
N ARG A 157 3.34 -3.49 -17.58
CA ARG A 157 3.52 -2.09 -18.01
C ARG A 157 3.10 -1.80 -19.45
N SER A 158 2.86 -2.83 -20.25
CA SER A 158 2.31 -2.70 -21.60
C SER A 158 0.78 -2.82 -21.64
N ASP A 159 0.14 -3.22 -20.54
CA ASP A 159 -1.31 -3.35 -20.46
C ASP A 159 -1.94 -2.01 -20.03
N PRO A 160 -2.86 -1.41 -20.81
CA PRO A 160 -3.54 -0.17 -20.42
C PRO A 160 -4.40 -0.34 -19.16
N LYS A 161 -4.69 -1.57 -18.75
CA LYS A 161 -5.40 -1.88 -17.51
C LYS A 161 -4.45 -2.21 -16.37
N MET A 162 -3.17 -1.86 -16.44
CA MET A 162 -2.22 -2.05 -15.34
C MET A 162 -2.80 -1.54 -14.01
N ASN A 163 -2.42 -2.19 -12.90
CA ASN A 163 -2.80 -1.73 -11.57
C ASN A 163 -2.38 -0.27 -11.38
N MET A 164 -3.34 0.60 -11.09
CA MET A 164 -3.14 2.05 -10.96
C MET A 164 -2.21 2.43 -9.81
N ASP A 165 -2.19 1.64 -8.73
CA ASP A 165 -1.27 1.87 -7.62
C ASP A 165 0.17 1.58 -8.04
N VAL A 166 0.37 0.54 -8.86
CA VAL A 166 1.67 0.24 -9.47
C VAL A 166 2.07 1.33 -10.46
N GLN A 167 1.13 1.81 -11.28
CA GLN A 167 1.35 2.93 -12.20
C GLN A 167 1.78 4.21 -11.46
N ALA A 168 1.13 4.53 -10.34
CA ALA A 168 1.49 5.68 -9.53
C ALA A 168 2.89 5.53 -8.90
N ILE A 169 3.20 4.36 -8.33
CA ILE A 169 4.54 4.08 -7.77
C ILE A 169 5.61 4.16 -8.87
N ASP A 170 5.37 3.54 -10.04
CA ASP A 170 6.25 3.61 -11.21
C ASP A 170 6.52 5.07 -11.61
N TYR A 171 5.46 5.89 -11.71
CA TYR A 171 5.60 7.31 -12.05
C TYR A 171 6.46 8.04 -11.04
N PHE A 172 6.16 7.93 -9.74
CA PHE A 172 6.88 8.70 -8.73
C PHE A 172 8.34 8.27 -8.59
N ILE A 173 8.63 6.96 -8.62
CA ILE A 173 10.01 6.47 -8.64
C ILE A 173 10.73 6.97 -9.88
N ASN A 174 10.14 6.82 -11.08
CA ASN A 174 10.77 7.26 -12.32
C ASN A 174 11.02 8.78 -12.32
N HIS A 175 10.02 9.56 -11.90
CA HIS A 175 10.13 11.00 -11.79
C HIS A 175 11.27 11.41 -10.86
N THR A 176 11.33 10.83 -9.65
CA THR A 176 12.39 11.10 -8.68
C THR A 176 13.77 10.66 -9.17
N VAL A 177 13.89 9.46 -9.73
CA VAL A 177 15.20 8.89 -10.10
C VAL A 177 15.76 9.50 -11.38
N TYR A 178 14.92 9.75 -12.39
CA TYR A 178 15.38 10.04 -13.75
C TYR A 178 14.99 11.42 -14.28
N HIS A 179 14.00 12.10 -13.67
CA HIS A 179 13.49 13.37 -14.18
C HIS A 179 13.77 14.59 -13.27
N MET A 180 14.16 14.38 -12.02
CA MET A 180 14.56 15.46 -11.11
C MET A 180 16.05 15.78 -11.28
N SER A 181 16.38 16.75 -12.14
CA SER A 181 17.76 17.11 -12.53
C SER A 181 18.65 17.59 -11.38
N ASN A 182 18.05 18.05 -10.29
CA ASN A 182 18.74 18.52 -9.08
C ASN A 182 18.95 17.41 -8.03
N LEU A 183 18.52 16.18 -8.30
CA LEU A 183 18.56 15.08 -7.35
C LEU A 183 19.61 14.02 -7.74
N ASN A 184 20.57 13.78 -6.86
CA ASN A 184 21.58 12.76 -7.05
C ASN A 184 21.10 11.41 -6.50
N VAL A 185 20.22 10.74 -7.23
CA VAL A 185 19.76 9.39 -6.86
C VAL A 185 20.70 8.32 -7.41
N ASP A 186 21.00 7.32 -6.60
CA ASP A 186 21.61 6.07 -7.06
C ASP A 186 20.50 5.12 -7.54
N SER A 187 20.32 5.05 -8.86
CA SER A 187 19.28 4.23 -9.49
C SER A 187 19.46 2.72 -9.28
N THR A 188 20.61 2.28 -8.79
CA THR A 188 20.84 0.86 -8.43
C THR A 188 20.45 0.53 -6.99
N ARG A 189 20.11 1.55 -6.19
CA ARG A 189 19.77 1.44 -4.77
C ARG A 189 18.41 2.08 -4.49
N VAL A 190 17.37 1.53 -5.13
CA VAL A 190 15.97 1.83 -4.82
C VAL A 190 15.44 0.73 -3.89
N PHE A 191 15.05 1.09 -2.68
CA PHE A 191 14.55 0.18 -1.65
C PHE A 191 13.07 0.43 -1.40
N LEU A 192 12.32 -0.65 -1.23
CA LEU A 192 10.89 -0.60 -0.90
C LEU A 192 10.71 -0.99 0.57
N SER A 193 9.81 -0.30 1.24
CA SER A 193 9.38 -0.62 2.59
C SER A 193 7.90 -0.33 2.76
N GLY A 194 7.28 -1.00 3.71
CA GLY A 194 5.90 -0.77 4.05
C GLY A 194 5.45 -1.54 5.27
N TRP A 195 4.23 -1.25 5.68
CA TRP A 195 3.56 -1.89 6.81
C TRP A 195 2.18 -2.41 6.40
N SER A 196 1.83 -3.61 6.87
CA SER A 196 0.53 -4.27 6.64
C SER A 196 0.20 -4.36 5.14
N ASN A 197 -0.93 -3.85 4.69
CA ASN A 197 -1.27 -3.73 3.27
C ASN A 197 -0.17 -3.07 2.42
N GLY A 198 0.52 -2.05 2.94
CA GLY A 198 1.66 -1.41 2.29
C GLY A 198 2.88 -2.31 2.19
N ALA A 199 3.10 -3.20 3.15
CA ALA A 199 4.13 -4.24 3.05
C ALA A 199 3.79 -5.27 1.96
N SER A 200 2.53 -5.70 1.89
CA SER A 200 2.06 -6.60 0.83
C SER A 200 2.28 -5.98 -0.55
N MET A 201 1.94 -4.70 -0.73
CA MET A 201 2.22 -3.97 -1.97
C MET A 201 3.72 -3.81 -2.22
N ALA A 202 4.54 -3.50 -1.20
CA ALA A 202 5.99 -3.38 -1.35
C ALA A 202 6.63 -4.68 -1.84
N LEU A 203 6.19 -5.83 -1.31
CA LEU A 203 6.64 -7.15 -1.75
C LEU A 203 6.20 -7.45 -3.18
N LEU A 204 4.90 -7.28 -3.50
CA LEU A 204 4.39 -7.50 -4.86
C LEU A 204 5.11 -6.61 -5.87
N TYR A 205 5.31 -5.34 -5.53
CA TYR A 205 5.99 -4.38 -6.39
C TYR A 205 7.44 -4.79 -6.64
N ALA A 206 8.22 -5.08 -5.59
CA ALA A 206 9.62 -5.52 -5.72
C ALA A 206 9.76 -6.83 -6.50
N LEU A 207 8.79 -7.76 -6.37
CA LEU A 207 8.77 -9.03 -7.11
C LEU A 207 8.53 -8.89 -8.60
N ASN A 208 7.80 -7.85 -9.01
CA ASN A 208 7.33 -7.68 -10.38
C ASN A 208 7.94 -6.44 -11.05
N THR A 209 8.97 -5.83 -10.45
CA THR A 209 9.57 -4.60 -10.94
C THR A 209 11.10 -4.72 -10.97
N PRO A 210 11.74 -4.54 -12.14
CA PRO A 210 13.19 -4.53 -12.21
C PRO A 210 13.76 -3.31 -11.47
N ASN A 211 15.05 -3.39 -11.09
CA ASN A 211 15.80 -2.31 -10.45
C ASN A 211 15.32 -1.90 -9.04
N ILE A 212 14.52 -2.75 -8.39
CA ILE A 212 14.30 -2.66 -6.94
C ILE A 212 15.36 -3.50 -6.24
N ALA A 213 16.21 -2.85 -5.45
CA ALA A 213 17.38 -3.47 -4.83
C ALA A 213 16.99 -4.45 -3.72
N ALA A 214 16.00 -4.07 -2.89
CA ALA A 214 15.41 -4.94 -1.88
C ALA A 214 14.06 -4.38 -1.40
N ALA A 215 13.27 -5.24 -0.76
CA ALA A 215 12.12 -4.85 0.05
C ALA A 215 12.34 -5.28 1.51
N ALA A 216 12.11 -4.38 2.46
CA ALA A 216 12.13 -4.66 3.89
C ALA A 216 10.78 -4.26 4.49
N VAL A 217 10.08 -5.18 5.15
CA VAL A 217 8.70 -4.98 5.56
C VAL A 217 8.51 -5.11 7.06
N TYR A 218 7.62 -4.29 7.64
CA TYR A 218 7.33 -4.30 9.08
C TYR A 218 6.42 -5.48 9.47
N SER A 219 5.43 -5.79 8.63
CA SER A 219 4.54 -6.95 8.77
C SER A 219 3.68 -7.02 7.50
N SER A 220 3.49 -8.21 6.94
CA SER A 220 2.72 -8.45 5.71
C SER A 220 1.85 -9.68 5.86
N THR A 221 0.66 -9.68 5.26
CA THR A 221 -0.03 -10.93 4.93
C THR A 221 0.66 -11.59 3.74
N ASN A 222 0.40 -12.87 3.46
CA ASN A 222 0.86 -13.49 2.22
C ASN A 222 0.21 -12.73 1.03
N PRO A 223 1.01 -12.05 0.18
CA PRO A 223 0.45 -11.16 -0.84
C PRO A 223 -0.23 -11.91 -2.00
N TYR A 224 -0.09 -13.23 -2.07
CA TYR A 224 -0.69 -14.09 -3.10
C TYR A 224 -1.86 -14.94 -2.56
N GLN A 225 -1.90 -15.15 -1.24
CA GLN A 225 -2.88 -16.01 -0.57
C GLN A 225 -3.22 -15.43 0.81
N ASN A 226 -3.87 -14.26 0.82
CA ASN A 226 -4.46 -13.72 2.05
C ASN A 226 -5.73 -14.53 2.37
N ASP A 227 -6.04 -14.79 3.64
CA ASP A 227 -7.14 -15.67 4.07
C ASP A 227 -8.53 -15.22 3.57
N ASN A 228 -8.65 -13.94 3.17
CA ASN A 228 -9.87 -13.34 2.63
C ASN A 228 -9.77 -12.97 1.14
N ASP A 229 -8.74 -13.44 0.43
CA ASP A 229 -8.59 -13.21 -1.01
C ASP A 229 -9.60 -14.08 -1.78
N PRO A 230 -10.61 -13.50 -2.47
CA PRO A 230 -11.56 -14.30 -3.22
C PRO A 230 -10.96 -14.85 -4.52
N CYS A 231 -9.79 -14.35 -4.95
CA CYS A 231 -9.09 -14.75 -6.16
C CYS A 231 -7.60 -15.00 -5.90
N PRO A 232 -7.26 -15.97 -5.02
CA PRO A 232 -5.89 -16.27 -4.66
C PRO A 232 -5.07 -16.65 -5.91
N GLN A 233 -3.83 -16.17 -5.96
CA GLN A 233 -2.93 -16.43 -7.08
C GLN A 233 -1.80 -17.34 -6.61
N THR A 234 -1.30 -18.17 -7.53
CA THR A 234 0.00 -18.83 -7.29
C THR A 234 1.09 -17.87 -7.71
N PRO A 235 2.10 -17.57 -6.87
CA PRO A 235 3.20 -16.72 -7.26
C PRO A 235 3.87 -17.26 -8.52
N ASN A 236 3.98 -16.45 -9.57
CA ASN A 236 4.82 -16.74 -10.74
C ASN A 236 5.87 -15.63 -10.89
N PRO A 237 6.87 -15.56 -9.98
CA PRO A 237 7.85 -14.50 -10.01
C PRO A 237 8.63 -14.56 -11.33
N SER A 238 8.62 -13.46 -12.08
CA SER A 238 9.51 -13.33 -13.22
C SER A 238 10.97 -13.30 -12.74
N LYS A 239 11.87 -13.91 -13.53
CA LYS A 239 13.26 -14.23 -13.18
C LYS A 239 13.99 -13.12 -12.41
N ASN A 240 14.63 -13.54 -11.29
CA ASN A 240 15.67 -12.87 -10.48
C ASN A 240 15.29 -12.31 -9.09
N THR A 241 14.04 -12.42 -8.63
CA THR A 241 13.72 -12.03 -7.25
C THR A 241 13.65 -13.24 -6.32
N VAL A 242 14.61 -13.36 -5.39
CA VAL A 242 14.58 -14.36 -4.31
C VAL A 242 13.74 -13.81 -3.16
N VAL A 243 12.57 -14.40 -2.93
CA VAL A 243 11.78 -14.14 -1.71
C VAL A 243 12.12 -15.22 -0.70
N ALA A 244 12.77 -14.84 0.38
CA ALA A 244 12.83 -15.69 1.56
C ALA A 244 11.57 -15.42 2.38
N HIS A 245 10.59 -16.34 2.29
CA HIS A 245 9.45 -16.33 3.21
C HIS A 245 9.87 -17.04 4.49
N PHE A 246 10.14 -16.27 5.54
CA PHE A 246 10.35 -16.79 6.89
C PHE A 246 9.00 -16.80 7.60
N GLY A 247 8.26 -17.90 7.46
CA GLY A 247 7.08 -18.16 8.29
C GLY A 247 7.53 -18.49 9.72
N ILE A 248 6.77 -18.03 10.70
CA ILE A 248 6.85 -18.51 12.10
C ILE A 248 5.91 -19.70 12.22
#